data_AF-A0A3B9IAC6-F1
#
_entry.id   AF-A0A3B9IAC6-F1
#
_cell.length_a   1.000
_cell.length_b   1.000
_cell.length_c   1.000
_cell.angle_alpha   90.00
_cell.angle_beta   90.00
_cell.angle_gamma   90.00
#
_symmetry.space_group_name_H-M   'P 1'
#
loop_
_entity.id
_entity.type
_entity.pdbx_description
1 polymer ?
#
loop_
_entity_poly.entity_id
_entity_poly.type
_entity_poly.pdbx_seq_one_letter_code
_entity_poly.pdbx_strand_id
1 'polypeptide(L)'
;QDMMKMYGMGNDPSMFGNQETLVLNANHPLVKFVLDKKDDENTPMICRQLYDLAVISHKPLTQEEMAAFVKRSNDIMLLLIK
;
A
#
# COMPACT_ATOMS: atom_id res chain seq x y z
N GLN A 1 11.93 4.65 -41.84
CA GLN A 1 11.25 3.57 -41.09
C GLN A 1 11.05 3.96 -39.61
N ASP A 2 11.16 5.23 -39.24
CA ASP A 2 11.12 5.68 -37.84
C ASP A 2 9.71 6.04 -37.33
N MET A 3 8.73 6.20 -38.22
CA MET A 3 7.33 6.50 -37.85
C MET A 3 6.55 5.29 -37.32
N MET A 4 7.04 4.06 -37.47
CA MET A 4 6.41 2.86 -36.88
C MET A 4 6.82 2.58 -35.42
N LYS A 5 7.97 3.11 -34.96
CA LYS A 5 8.43 2.89 -33.58
C LYS A 5 7.68 3.72 -32.55
N MET A 6 7.16 4.88 -32.94
CA MET A 6 6.39 5.75 -32.05
C MET A 6 4.98 5.22 -31.74
N TYR A 7 4.38 4.44 -32.66
CA TYR A 7 3.05 3.84 -32.46
C TYR A 7 3.07 2.56 -31.60
N GLY A 8 4.25 1.94 -31.40
CA GLY A 8 4.40 0.73 -30.57
C GLY A 8 4.62 0.99 -29.08
N MET A 9 4.94 2.23 -28.69
CA MET A 9 5.23 2.60 -27.29
C MET A 9 4.01 3.13 -26.51
N GLY A 10 2.87 3.36 -27.17
CA GLY A 10 1.69 3.97 -26.55
C GLY A 10 0.62 2.99 -26.08
N ASN A 11 0.83 1.68 -26.26
CA ASN A 11 -0.24 0.69 -26.15
C ASN A 11 0.11 -0.51 -25.27
N ASP A 12 1.14 -0.41 -24.42
CA ASP A 12 1.42 -1.43 -23.43
C ASP A 12 0.52 -1.19 -22.20
N PRO A 13 -0.51 -2.03 -21.95
CA PRO A 13 -1.38 -1.88 -20.80
C PRO A 13 -0.61 -2.10 -19.47
N SER A 14 0.58 -2.71 -19.51
CA SER A 14 1.45 -2.89 -18.35
C SER A 14 2.21 -1.62 -17.96
N MET A 15 2.29 -0.61 -18.83
CA MET A 15 2.79 0.74 -18.48
C MET A 15 1.79 1.52 -17.64
N PHE A 16 0.49 1.24 -17.79
CA PHE A 16 -0.54 1.68 -16.86
C PHE A 16 -0.57 0.67 -15.70
N GLY A 17 0.35 0.84 -14.75
CA GLY A 17 0.42 -0.01 -13.56
C GLY A 17 -0.96 -0.26 -12.96
N ASN A 18 -1.18 -1.48 -12.44
CA ASN A 18 -2.45 -1.95 -11.91
C ASN A 18 -3.18 -0.82 -11.16
N GLN A 19 -4.28 -0.32 -11.75
CA GLN A 19 -5.11 0.71 -11.15
C GLN A 19 -5.94 0.09 -10.02
N GLU A 20 -5.32 -0.12 -8.87
CA GLU A 20 -6.00 -0.56 -7.66
C GLU A 20 -6.58 0.68 -6.93
N THR A 21 -7.86 0.62 -6.56
CA THR A 21 -8.51 1.67 -5.77
C THR A 21 -8.57 1.25 -4.31
N LEU A 22 -7.89 2.00 -3.43
CA LEU A 22 -7.96 1.79 -1.99
C LEU A 22 -9.12 2.59 -1.39
N VAL A 23 -10.12 1.91 -0.84
CA VAL A 23 -11.23 2.54 -0.11
C VAL A 23 -10.94 2.47 1.38
N LEU A 24 -10.95 3.62 2.06
CA LEU A 24 -10.71 3.74 3.50
C LEU A 24 -11.98 4.17 4.23
N ASN A 25 -12.24 3.55 5.38
CA ASN A 25 -13.32 3.97 6.27
C ASN A 25 -12.88 5.16 7.14
N ALA A 26 -13.28 6.38 6.77
CA ALA A 26 -12.97 7.60 7.52
C ALA A 26 -13.51 7.61 8.97
N ASN A 27 -14.45 6.71 9.32
CA ASN A 27 -14.92 6.57 10.69
C ASN A 27 -14.00 5.70 11.55
N HIS A 28 -13.08 4.94 10.96
CA HIS A 28 -12.18 4.05 11.68
C HIS A 28 -11.09 4.85 12.42
N PRO A 29 -10.82 4.57 13.72
CA PRO A 29 -9.84 5.33 14.51
C PRO A 29 -8.44 5.41 13.88
N LEU A 30 -7.95 4.31 13.27
CA LEU A 30 -6.65 4.31 12.60
C LEU A 30 -6.61 5.18 11.33
N VAL A 31 -7.73 5.27 10.60
CA VAL A 31 -7.80 6.13 9.41
C VAL A 31 -7.82 7.60 9.84
N LYS A 32 -8.57 7.93 10.89
CA LYS A 32 -8.55 9.28 11.50
C LYS A 32 -7.15 9.66 11.97
N PHE A 33 -6.47 8.77 12.69
CA PHE A 33 -5.09 8.99 13.15
C PHE A 33 -4.16 9.39 12.01
N VAL A 34 -4.17 8.63 10.91
CA VAL A 34 -3.31 8.89 9.73
C VAL A 34 -3.68 10.21 9.04
N LEU A 35 -4.97 10.57 9.00
CA LEU A 35 -5.42 11.83 8.39
C LEU A 35 -5.03 13.05 9.22
N ASP A 36 -5.10 12.95 10.54
CA ASP A 36 -4.87 14.05 11.47
C ASP A 36 -3.38 14.24 11.80
N LYS A 37 -2.58 13.16 11.74
CA LYS A 37 -1.15 13.15 12.11
C LYS A 37 -0.23 12.80 10.95
N LYS A 38 -0.33 13.54 9.85
CA LYS A 38 0.44 13.26 8.63
C LYS A 38 1.96 13.24 8.83
N ASP A 39 2.46 14.05 9.77
CA ASP A 39 3.90 14.22 10.04
C ASP A 39 4.43 13.34 11.20
N ASP A 40 3.61 12.44 11.74
CA ASP A 40 4.04 11.49 12.78
C ASP A 40 4.96 10.42 12.18
N GLU A 41 6.04 10.09 12.89
CA GLU A 41 7.04 9.10 12.46
C GLU A 41 6.43 7.71 12.20
N ASN A 42 5.31 7.39 12.87
CA ASN A 42 4.63 6.11 12.73
C ASN A 42 3.57 6.11 11.62
N THR A 43 3.17 7.27 11.10
CA THR A 43 2.13 7.38 10.07
C THR A 43 2.44 6.57 8.81
N PRO A 44 3.67 6.61 8.22
CA PRO A 44 4.02 5.77 7.09
C PRO A 44 3.92 4.27 7.39
N MET A 45 4.27 3.86 8.61
CA MET A 45 4.18 2.46 9.05
C MET A 45 2.71 2.02 9.11
N ILE A 46 1.83 2.82 9.72
CA ILE A 46 0.40 2.54 9.83
C ILE A 46 -0.29 2.55 8.46
N CYS A 47 0.07 3.46 7.57
CA CYS A 47 -0.45 3.50 6.19
C CYS A 47 -0.17 2.20 5.44
N ARG A 48 1.08 1.71 5.51
CA ARG A 48 1.46 0.45 4.88
C ARG A 48 0.70 -0.73 5.50
N GLN A 49 0.54 -0.75 6.82
CA GLN A 49 -0.24 -1.77 7.51
C GLN A 49 -1.71 -1.79 7.02
N LEU A 50 -2.35 -0.62 6.89
CA LEU A 50 -3.72 -0.52 6.39
C LEU A 50 -3.83 -0.98 4.93
N TYR A 51 -2.84 -0.65 4.10
CA TYR A 51 -2.76 -1.13 2.73
C TYR A 51 -2.64 -2.65 2.67
N ASP A 52 -1.72 -3.24 3.43
CA ASP A 52 -1.54 -4.70 3.46
C ASP A 52 -2.84 -5.40 3.88
N LEU A 53 -3.55 -4.89 4.89
CA LEU A 53 -4.84 -5.42 5.31
C LEU A 53 -5.90 -5.36 4.19
N ALA A 54 -5.95 -4.24 3.46
CA ALA A 54 -6.86 -4.10 2.33
C ALA A 54 -6.50 -5.08 1.19
N VAL A 55 -5.21 -5.23 0.88
CA VAL A 55 -4.74 -6.18 -0.13
C VAL A 55 -5.08 -7.60 0.28
N ILE A 56 -4.77 -8.01 1.52
CA ILE A 56 -5.07 -9.36 2.06
C ILE A 56 -6.56 -9.70 1.92
N SER A 57 -7.44 -8.71 2.12
CA SER A 57 -8.88 -8.90 1.99
C SER A 57 -9.33 -9.17 0.55
N HIS A 58 -8.54 -8.75 -0.45
CA HIS A 58 -8.83 -8.90 -1.87
C HIS A 58 -8.05 -10.06 -2.51
N LYS A 59 -6.80 -10.26 -2.12
CA LYS A 59 -5.89 -11.29 -2.66
C LYS A 59 -4.82 -11.65 -1.61
N PRO A 60 -4.29 -12.89 -1.63
CA PRO A 60 -3.13 -13.22 -0.81
C PRO A 60 -1.94 -12.35 -1.21
N LEU A 61 -1.15 -11.93 -0.22
CA LEU A 61 0.14 -11.28 -0.44
C LEU A 61 1.14 -12.28 -1.04
N THR A 62 2.10 -11.77 -1.80
CA THR A 62 3.29 -12.54 -2.18
C THR A 62 4.12 -12.91 -0.94
N GLN A 63 5.04 -13.86 -1.07
CA GLN A 63 5.90 -14.28 0.04
C GLN A 63 6.70 -13.12 0.63
N GLU A 64 7.23 -12.23 -0.22
CA GLU A 64 8.02 -11.06 0.20
C GLU A 64 7.15 -10.02 0.92
N GLU A 65 5.98 -9.71 0.36
CA GLU A 65 5.01 -8.78 0.98
C GLU A 65 4.50 -9.31 2.33
N MET A 66 4.23 -10.62 2.42
CA MET A 66 3.82 -11.25 3.67
C MET A 66 4.91 -11.17 4.74
N ALA A 67 6.17 -11.44 4.38
CA ALA A 67 7.29 -11.31 5.31
C ALA A 67 7.44 -9.86 5.81
N ALA A 68 7.28 -8.87 4.90
CA ALA A 68 7.31 -7.46 5.25
C ALA A 68 6.14 -7.05 6.15
N PHE A 69 4.94 -7.57 5.90
CA PHE A 69 3.74 -7.35 6.72
C PHE A 69 3.90 -7.91 8.14
N VAL A 70 4.39 -9.15 8.27
CA VAL A 70 4.62 -9.78 9.58
C VAL A 70 5.67 -9.00 10.37
N LYS A 71 6.78 -8.62 9.72
CA LYS A 71 7.81 -7.80 10.37
C LYS A 71 7.23 -6.48 10.87
N ARG A 72 6.50 -5.76 10.03
CA ARG A 72 5.85 -4.49 10.38
C ARG A 72 4.83 -4.64 11.51
N SER A 73 4.05 -5.72 11.49
CA SER A 73 3.10 -6.04 12.57
C SER A 73 3.82 -6.25 13.91
N ASN A 74 4.95 -6.96 13.91
CA ASN A 74 5.78 -7.14 15.10
C ASN A 74 6.39 -5.83 15.58
N ASP A 75 6.92 -5.00 14.67
CA ASP A 75 7.48 -3.70 14.99
C ASP A 75 6.41 -2.80 15.67
N ILE A 76 5.17 -2.79 15.16
CA ILE A 76 4.03 -2.09 15.77
C ILE A 76 3.73 -2.64 17.18
N MET A 77 3.63 -3.96 17.34
CA MET A 77 3.36 -4.57 18.65
C MET A 77 4.45 -4.23 19.67
N LEU A 78 5.72 -4.20 19.25
CA LEU A 78 6.85 -3.82 20.10
C LEU A 78 6.82 -2.35 20.51
N LEU A 79 6.24 -1.46 19.70
CA LEU A 79 6.02 -0.06 20.07
C LEU A 79 4.91 0.10 21.13
N LEU A 80 3.90 -0.76 21.12
CA LEU A 80 2.74 -0.68 22.03
C LEU A 80 3.03 -1.22 23.44
N ILE A 81 4.03 -2.08 23.59
CA ILE A 81 4.39 -2.70 24.89
C ILE A 81 5.52 -1.96 25.63
N LYS A 82 6.03 -0.87 25.06
CA LYS A 82 7.02 0.02 25.71
C LYS A 82 6.29 1.11 26.50
#